data_AF-A0A1I6H6L7-F1
#
_entry.id   AF-A0A1I6H6L7-F1
#
_cell.length_a   1.000
_cell.length_b   1.000
_cell.length_c   1.000
_cell.angle_alpha   90.00
_cell.angle_beta   90.00
_cell.angle_gamma   90.00
#
_symmetry.space_group_name_H-M   'P 1'
#
loop_
_entity.id
_entity.type
_entity.pdbx_description
1 polymer ?
#
loop_
_entity_poly.entity_id
_entity_poly.type
_entity_poly.pdbx_seq_one_letter_code
_entity_poly.pdbx_strand_id
1 'polypeptide(L)'
;MTRAIAVNVAANSTLPGVRGPVYADGTFAYVPIPEREPTRRDASVPTYADLDPPVEIPEAVRDAPVHLDPEFSSYPYCERDTYGDDHGVKAGPISTLDPGDWLFFYATLDYHGDAASAADYLAPDWGAYLVGGLEVDVVVTGEDYESLSADERARFANNAHVKRETFDARVLVAGTDRSGLFDRVVPLSSPEAGADANRLVTDLSNDSGKGPWWRRVLRFDADATAELLAVLDSRAFGPYLD
;
A
#
# COMPACT_ATOMS: atom_id res chain seq x y z
N MET A 1 -2.26 -13.32 19.07
CA MET A 1 -2.98 -12.03 19.11
C MET A 1 -2.62 -11.33 17.82
N THR A 2 -3.60 -10.75 17.13
CA THR A 2 -3.43 -10.10 15.82
C THR A 2 -2.46 -8.92 15.90
N ARG A 3 -1.44 -8.91 15.06
CA ARG A 3 -0.51 -7.78 14.88
C ARG A 3 -0.62 -7.20 13.47
N ALA A 4 0.02 -6.06 13.25
CA ALA A 4 0.02 -5.43 11.93
C ALA A 4 1.39 -4.91 11.51
N ILE A 5 1.60 -4.89 10.20
CA ILE A 5 2.71 -4.21 9.53
C ILE A 5 2.11 -3.25 8.51
N ALA A 6 2.65 -2.03 8.39
CA ALA A 6 2.32 -1.13 7.30
C ALA A 6 3.56 -0.79 6.47
N VAL A 7 3.43 -0.82 5.14
CA VAL A 7 4.52 -0.52 4.20
C VAL A 7 4.12 0.55 3.18
N ASN A 8 5.12 1.36 2.78
CA ASN A 8 4.92 2.37 1.74
C ASN A 8 4.83 1.71 0.36
N VAL A 9 3.78 2.06 -0.38
CA VAL A 9 3.49 1.62 -1.75
C VAL A 9 3.09 2.83 -2.61
N ALA A 10 2.69 2.57 -3.85
CA ALA A 10 2.22 3.57 -4.80
C ALA A 10 3.27 4.60 -5.27
N ALA A 11 2.88 5.30 -6.34
CA ALA A 11 3.59 6.41 -6.94
C ALA A 11 3.93 7.49 -5.91
N ASN A 12 5.14 8.03 -6.03
CA ASN A 12 5.60 9.14 -5.23
C ASN A 12 6.47 10.11 -6.05
N SER A 13 6.92 11.18 -5.39
CA SER A 13 7.75 12.22 -6.00
C SER A 13 9.10 11.73 -6.55
N THR A 14 9.50 10.48 -6.30
CA THR A 14 10.69 9.85 -6.88
C THR A 14 10.34 8.97 -8.06
N LEU A 15 9.27 8.18 -7.96
CA LEU A 15 8.89 7.23 -9.01
C LEU A 15 7.36 7.13 -9.11
N PRO A 16 6.74 7.47 -10.26
CA PRO A 16 7.34 8.02 -11.47
C PRO A 16 7.65 9.54 -11.40
N GLY A 17 7.59 10.16 -10.21
CA GLY A 17 7.82 11.60 -10.03
C GLY A 17 6.55 12.38 -9.71
N VAL A 18 5.43 11.70 -9.50
CA VAL A 18 4.13 12.27 -9.15
C VAL A 18 3.47 11.40 -8.08
N ARG A 19 2.63 11.99 -7.22
CA ARG A 19 1.79 11.24 -6.27
C ARG A 19 0.38 11.07 -6.81
N GLY A 20 -0.33 10.08 -6.29
CA GLY A 20 -1.78 10.04 -6.45
C GLY A 20 -2.46 11.23 -5.73
N PRO A 21 -3.63 11.68 -6.20
CA PRO A 21 -4.40 12.72 -5.53
C PRO A 21 -5.16 12.18 -4.31
N VAL A 22 -5.29 13.00 -3.27
CA VAL A 22 -6.32 12.89 -2.22
C VAL A 22 -7.22 14.13 -2.27
N TYR A 23 -8.52 13.91 -2.17
CA TYR A 23 -9.54 14.96 -2.31
C TYR A 23 -10.08 15.41 -0.94
N ALA A 24 -10.80 16.54 -0.94
CA ALA A 24 -11.30 17.20 0.27
C ALA A 24 -12.11 16.28 1.22
N ASP A 25 -12.82 15.29 0.72
CA ASP A 25 -13.60 14.33 1.52
C ASP A 25 -12.82 13.07 1.95
N GLY A 26 -11.53 13.02 1.63
CA GLY A 26 -10.63 11.90 1.90
C GLY A 26 -10.70 10.77 0.88
N THR A 27 -11.51 10.87 -0.18
CA THR A 27 -11.38 9.96 -1.32
C THR A 27 -10.04 10.19 -2.03
N PHE A 28 -9.55 9.20 -2.76
CA PHE A 28 -8.24 9.27 -3.42
C PHE A 28 -8.21 8.40 -4.67
N ALA A 29 -7.16 8.57 -5.48
CA ALA A 29 -6.85 7.62 -6.55
C ALA A 29 -5.54 6.90 -6.24
N TYR A 30 -5.59 5.57 -6.22
CA TYR A 30 -4.40 4.73 -6.13
C TYR A 30 -3.65 4.80 -7.46
N VAL A 31 -2.39 5.22 -7.43
CA VAL A 31 -1.53 5.28 -8.61
C VAL A 31 -0.34 4.35 -8.35
N PRO A 32 -0.17 3.24 -9.09
CA PRO A 32 0.95 2.32 -8.88
C PRO A 32 2.28 2.95 -9.30
N ILE A 33 3.40 2.33 -8.91
CA ILE A 33 4.72 2.65 -9.46
C ILE A 33 4.86 2.01 -10.86
N PRO A 34 5.78 2.47 -11.75
CA PRO A 34 6.10 1.73 -12.96
C PRO A 34 6.70 0.36 -12.62
N GLU A 35 6.41 -0.64 -13.45
CA GLU A 35 7.15 -1.89 -13.44
C GLU A 35 8.57 -1.62 -13.94
N ARG A 36 9.55 -2.18 -13.22
CA ARG A 36 10.98 -1.94 -13.45
C ARG A 36 11.67 -3.16 -14.04
N GLU A 37 11.06 -4.33 -13.90
CA GLU A 37 11.60 -5.58 -14.40
C GLU A 37 10.88 -6.05 -15.66
N PRO A 38 11.55 -6.78 -16.57
CA PRO A 38 10.89 -7.44 -17.68
C PRO A 38 9.80 -8.39 -17.20
N THR A 39 8.68 -8.41 -17.92
CA THR A 39 7.56 -9.31 -17.65
C THR A 39 7.52 -10.43 -18.67
N ARG A 40 6.92 -11.57 -18.30
CA ARG A 40 6.77 -12.71 -19.22
C ARG A 40 5.92 -12.27 -20.42
N ARG A 41 6.25 -12.81 -21.60
CA ARG A 41 5.56 -12.46 -22.85
C ARG A 41 4.06 -12.74 -22.86
N ASP A 42 3.61 -13.70 -22.05
CA ASP A 42 2.22 -14.10 -21.89
C ASP A 42 1.52 -13.41 -20.71
N ALA A 43 2.24 -12.62 -19.91
CA ALA A 43 1.65 -11.85 -18.82
C ALA A 43 0.92 -10.61 -19.35
N SER A 44 -0.33 -10.42 -18.90
CA SER A 44 -1.05 -9.17 -19.12
C SER A 44 -0.67 -8.16 -18.03
N VAL A 45 -0.04 -7.06 -18.45
CA VAL A 45 0.38 -5.96 -17.56
C VAL A 45 -0.05 -4.65 -18.21
N PRO A 46 -0.96 -3.87 -17.59
CA PRO A 46 -1.39 -2.59 -18.15
C PRO A 46 -0.26 -1.56 -18.07
N THR A 47 -0.32 -0.58 -18.96
CA THR A 47 0.51 0.64 -18.92
C THR A 47 -0.23 1.76 -18.17
N TYR A 48 0.45 2.88 -17.91
CA TYR A 48 -0.25 4.07 -17.41
C TYR A 48 -1.30 4.59 -18.39
N ALA A 49 -1.08 4.45 -19.69
CA ALA A 49 -2.06 4.82 -20.72
C ALA A 49 -3.33 3.96 -20.66
N ASP A 50 -3.19 2.68 -20.30
CA ASP A 50 -4.33 1.77 -20.11
C ASP A 50 -5.11 2.09 -18.82
N LEU A 51 -4.39 2.45 -17.75
CA LEU A 51 -5.00 2.82 -16.46
C LEU A 51 -5.65 4.19 -16.46
N ASP A 52 -5.10 5.15 -17.22
CA ASP A 52 -5.52 6.56 -17.29
C ASP A 52 -5.80 7.18 -15.89
N PRO A 53 -4.82 7.17 -14.97
CA PRO A 53 -5.04 7.68 -13.62
C PRO A 53 -5.36 9.18 -13.66
N PRO A 54 -6.12 9.71 -12.68
CA PRO A 54 -6.57 11.11 -12.66
C PRO A 54 -5.46 12.07 -12.20
N VAL A 55 -4.25 11.89 -12.70
CA VAL A 55 -3.07 12.71 -12.46
C VAL A 55 -2.22 12.76 -13.72
N GLU A 56 -1.50 13.86 -13.90
CA GLU A 56 -0.61 14.01 -15.06
C GLU A 56 0.61 13.09 -14.92
N ILE A 57 0.58 11.97 -15.64
CA ILE A 57 1.72 11.05 -15.76
C ILE A 57 2.75 11.65 -16.74
N PRO A 58 4.05 11.71 -16.37
CA PRO A 58 5.08 12.19 -17.28
C PRO A 58 5.07 11.42 -18.60
N GLU A 59 5.11 12.14 -19.72
CA GLU A 59 4.98 11.57 -21.07
C GLU A 59 5.98 10.43 -21.32
N ALA A 60 7.21 10.57 -20.80
CA ALA A 60 8.28 9.58 -20.95
C ALA A 60 7.97 8.20 -20.34
N VAL A 61 7.00 8.10 -19.42
CA VAL A 61 6.59 6.83 -18.79
C VAL A 61 5.15 6.46 -19.07
N ARG A 62 4.43 7.21 -19.91
CA ARG A 62 3.00 6.98 -20.18
C ARG A 62 2.72 5.57 -20.73
N ASP A 63 3.59 5.07 -21.59
CA ASP A 63 3.49 3.72 -22.17
C ASP A 63 4.26 2.66 -21.36
N ALA A 64 4.83 3.03 -20.20
CA ALA A 64 5.50 2.07 -19.34
C ALA A 64 4.48 1.15 -18.66
N PRO A 65 4.75 -0.17 -18.58
CA PRO A 65 3.95 -1.07 -17.76
C PRO A 65 3.96 -0.64 -16.29
N VAL A 66 2.87 -0.92 -15.58
CA VAL A 66 2.73 -0.58 -14.16
C VAL A 66 2.90 -1.79 -13.25
N HIS A 67 3.39 -1.54 -12.05
CA HIS A 67 3.56 -2.53 -11.00
C HIS A 67 2.34 -2.51 -10.08
N LEU A 68 1.36 -3.36 -10.38
CA LEU A 68 0.16 -3.54 -9.55
C LEU A 68 0.49 -4.44 -8.35
N ASP A 69 1.19 -3.85 -7.39
CA ASP A 69 1.53 -4.48 -6.12
C ASP A 69 1.54 -3.42 -5.00
N PRO A 70 0.57 -3.43 -4.07
CA PRO A 70 -0.43 -4.48 -3.87
C PRO A 70 -1.41 -4.57 -5.04
N GLU A 71 -1.82 -5.79 -5.30
CA GLU A 71 -2.99 -6.10 -6.09
C GLU A 71 -4.20 -5.97 -5.16
N PHE A 72 -5.18 -5.16 -5.54
CA PHE A 72 -6.48 -5.07 -4.85
C PHE A 72 -7.56 -5.51 -5.81
N SER A 73 -8.41 -6.47 -5.44
CA SER A 73 -9.39 -7.08 -6.34
C SER A 73 -10.42 -6.08 -6.90
N SER A 74 -10.64 -4.96 -6.22
CA SER A 74 -11.51 -3.86 -6.66
C SER A 74 -10.84 -2.88 -7.63
N TYR A 75 -9.53 -2.96 -7.83
CA TYR A 75 -8.77 -2.05 -8.69
C TYR A 75 -8.71 -2.57 -10.15
N PRO A 76 -8.70 -1.70 -11.17
CA PRO A 76 -8.62 -2.14 -12.56
C PRO A 76 -7.44 -3.08 -12.84
N TYR A 77 -7.68 -4.12 -13.65
CA TYR A 77 -6.70 -5.16 -14.04
C TYR A 77 -6.21 -6.06 -12.90
N CYS A 78 -6.81 -5.94 -11.71
CA CYS A 78 -6.61 -6.83 -10.59
C CYS A 78 -7.73 -7.88 -10.52
N GLU A 79 -7.43 -9.02 -9.92
CA GLU A 79 -8.34 -10.16 -9.75
C GLU A 79 -8.44 -10.60 -8.29
N ARG A 80 -7.43 -10.31 -7.47
CA ARG A 80 -7.26 -10.80 -6.11
C ARG A 80 -6.63 -9.73 -5.21
N ASP A 81 -6.62 -10.01 -3.91
CA ASP A 81 -5.97 -9.18 -2.91
C ASP A 81 -4.64 -9.83 -2.50
N THR A 82 -3.56 -9.43 -3.18
CA THR A 82 -2.22 -10.01 -3.01
C THR A 82 -1.13 -8.94 -2.92
N TYR A 83 -0.01 -9.29 -2.31
CA TYR A 83 1.18 -8.44 -2.25
C TYR A 83 2.45 -9.28 -2.36
N GLY A 84 3.47 -8.77 -3.03
CA GLY A 84 4.82 -9.33 -3.07
C GLY A 84 5.88 -8.32 -2.61
N ASP A 85 7.04 -8.83 -2.23
CA ASP A 85 8.20 -7.95 -2.00
C ASP A 85 9.51 -8.69 -2.25
N ASP A 86 10.39 -8.07 -3.03
CA ASP A 86 11.74 -8.55 -3.39
C ASP A 86 12.83 -8.00 -2.45
N HIS A 87 12.53 -7.02 -1.60
CA HIS A 87 13.48 -6.33 -0.74
C HIS A 87 13.44 -6.86 0.70
N GLY A 88 14.55 -7.47 1.14
CA GLY A 88 14.65 -8.09 2.47
C GLY A 88 14.28 -7.18 3.67
N VAL A 89 14.41 -5.86 3.54
CA VAL A 89 14.02 -4.90 4.59
C VAL A 89 12.51 -4.91 4.86
N LYS A 90 11.70 -5.06 3.80
CA LYS A 90 10.24 -5.17 3.90
C LYS A 90 9.83 -6.64 4.01
N ALA A 91 10.38 -7.48 3.14
CA ALA A 91 10.04 -8.90 3.06
C ALA A 91 10.30 -9.65 4.37
N GLY A 92 11.40 -9.34 5.09
CA GLY A 92 11.76 -10.04 6.33
C GLY A 92 10.71 -9.92 7.44
N PRO A 93 10.27 -8.71 7.84
CA PRO A 93 9.16 -8.55 8.77
C PRO A 93 7.86 -9.17 8.26
N ILE A 94 7.51 -8.97 6.98
CA ILE A 94 6.27 -9.47 6.39
C ILE A 94 6.21 -11.00 6.39
N SER A 95 7.33 -11.68 6.13
CA SER A 95 7.38 -13.15 6.11
C SER A 95 7.13 -13.80 7.46
N THR A 96 7.02 -13.01 8.53
CA THR A 96 6.68 -13.52 9.86
C THR A 96 5.18 -13.48 10.15
N LEU A 97 4.37 -12.73 9.38
CA LEU A 97 2.95 -12.57 9.67
C LEU A 97 2.21 -13.91 9.64
N ASP A 98 1.28 -14.09 10.58
CA ASP A 98 0.44 -15.28 10.68
C ASP A 98 -0.96 -15.00 10.10
N PRO A 99 -1.73 -16.04 9.73
CA PRO A 99 -3.12 -15.86 9.36
C PRO A 99 -3.93 -15.11 10.44
N GLY A 100 -4.67 -14.08 10.03
CA GLY A 100 -5.40 -13.17 10.91
C GLY A 100 -4.60 -11.95 11.39
N ASP A 101 -3.32 -11.84 11.05
CA ASP A 101 -2.55 -10.58 11.12
C ASP A 101 -2.94 -9.63 9.99
N TRP A 102 -2.50 -8.37 10.04
CA TRP A 102 -2.75 -7.38 8.99
C TRP A 102 -1.47 -6.88 8.31
N LEU A 103 -1.52 -6.80 6.98
CA LEU A 103 -0.56 -6.05 6.17
C LEU A 103 -1.26 -4.82 5.59
N PHE A 104 -1.01 -3.65 6.15
CA PHE A 104 -1.52 -2.39 5.65
C PHE A 104 -0.59 -1.75 4.63
N PHE A 105 -1.18 -0.93 3.77
CA PHE A 105 -0.47 -0.20 2.74
C PHE A 105 -0.74 1.28 2.88
N TYR A 106 0.33 2.06 2.81
CA TYR A 106 0.24 3.50 2.88
C TYR A 106 0.96 4.17 1.72
N ALA A 107 0.42 5.29 1.27
CA ALA A 107 0.94 6.07 0.16
C ALA A 107 1.19 7.50 0.61
N THR A 108 2.10 8.18 -0.09
CA THR A 108 2.13 9.65 -0.04
C THR A 108 1.23 10.18 -1.14
N LEU A 109 0.31 11.06 -0.83
CA LEU A 109 -0.67 11.62 -1.76
C LEU A 109 -0.60 13.15 -1.78
N ASP A 110 -0.75 13.77 -2.94
CA ASP A 110 -0.84 15.22 -3.09
C ASP A 110 -2.30 15.67 -2.87
N TYR A 111 -2.52 16.76 -2.14
CA TYR A 111 -3.85 17.29 -1.88
C TYR A 111 -4.40 18.00 -3.12
N HIS A 112 -5.60 17.60 -3.54
CA HIS A 112 -6.30 18.16 -4.69
C HIS A 112 -7.68 18.68 -4.24
N GLY A 113 -7.77 19.98 -3.96
CA GLY A 113 -9.03 20.59 -3.56
C GLY A 113 -8.86 22.00 -3.02
N ASP A 114 -9.97 22.56 -2.53
CA ASP A 114 -9.96 23.81 -1.77
C ASP A 114 -9.65 23.48 -0.30
N ALA A 115 -8.64 24.12 0.29
CA ALA A 115 -8.29 23.92 1.70
C ALA A 115 -9.45 24.24 2.66
N ALA A 116 -10.36 25.14 2.27
CA ALA A 116 -11.50 25.51 3.10
C ALA A 116 -12.56 24.41 3.26
N SER A 117 -12.56 23.41 2.37
CA SER A 117 -13.49 22.27 2.40
C SER A 117 -12.80 20.95 2.77
N ALA A 118 -11.49 20.98 3.02
CA ALA A 118 -10.72 19.81 3.40
C ALA A 118 -11.23 19.23 4.72
N ALA A 119 -11.30 17.89 4.80
CA ALA A 119 -11.42 17.21 6.06
C ALA A 119 -10.24 17.61 6.98
N ASP A 120 -10.52 17.74 8.27
CA ASP A 120 -9.60 18.30 9.28
C ASP A 120 -8.32 17.48 9.51
N TYR A 121 -8.28 16.26 8.98
CA TYR A 121 -7.14 15.35 9.04
C TYR A 121 -6.25 15.36 7.79
N LEU A 122 -6.59 16.13 6.76
CA LEU A 122 -5.82 16.19 5.52
C LEU A 122 -4.75 17.28 5.59
N ALA A 123 -3.51 16.91 5.24
CA ALA A 123 -2.44 17.87 5.06
C ALA A 123 -2.65 18.71 3.78
N PRO A 124 -2.35 20.03 3.79
CA PRO A 124 -2.75 20.95 2.72
C PRO A 124 -1.97 20.81 1.41
N ASP A 125 -0.74 20.28 1.44
CA ASP A 125 0.11 20.10 0.25
C ASP A 125 0.16 18.63 -0.16
N TRP A 126 0.68 17.79 0.73
CA TRP A 126 0.77 16.34 0.58
C TRP A 126 0.75 15.72 1.97
N GLY A 127 0.34 14.46 2.06
CA GLY A 127 0.35 13.70 3.31
C GLY A 127 0.65 12.23 3.10
N ALA A 128 0.85 11.50 4.19
CA ALA A 128 1.02 10.06 4.20
C ALA A 128 -0.21 9.40 4.82
N TYR A 129 -0.76 8.42 4.12
CA TYR A 129 -2.09 7.89 4.42
C TYR A 129 -2.16 6.37 4.22
N LEU A 130 -2.84 5.63 5.11
CA LEU A 130 -3.24 4.27 4.77
C LEU A 130 -4.28 4.33 3.64
N VAL A 131 -4.09 3.47 2.64
CA VAL A 131 -4.93 3.39 1.43
C VAL A 131 -5.59 2.03 1.26
N GLY A 132 -5.16 1.01 1.99
CA GLY A 132 -5.73 -0.33 1.93
C GLY A 132 -5.01 -1.29 2.87
N GLY A 133 -5.44 -2.55 2.87
CA GLY A 133 -4.77 -3.60 3.62
C GLY A 133 -5.21 -5.00 3.23
N LEU A 134 -4.37 -5.97 3.55
CA LEU A 134 -4.69 -7.40 3.54
C LEU A 134 -4.83 -7.87 4.97
N GLU A 135 -5.97 -8.45 5.31
CA GLU A 135 -5.97 -9.38 6.42
C GLU A 135 -5.33 -10.68 5.91
N VAL A 136 -4.23 -11.08 6.52
CA VAL A 136 -3.41 -12.19 6.07
C VAL A 136 -4.21 -13.48 6.14
N ASP A 137 -4.34 -14.17 5.01
CA ASP A 137 -4.79 -15.56 4.98
C ASP A 137 -3.58 -16.50 4.87
N VAL A 138 -2.64 -16.16 3.99
CA VAL A 138 -1.41 -16.95 3.81
C VAL A 138 -0.23 -16.05 3.48
N VAL A 139 0.92 -16.42 4.04
CA VAL A 139 2.24 -15.87 3.71
C VAL A 139 3.09 -17.01 3.16
N VAL A 140 3.75 -16.75 2.03
CA VAL A 140 4.59 -17.71 1.32
C VAL A 140 5.95 -17.07 1.11
N THR A 141 7.03 -17.73 1.53
CA THR A 141 8.37 -17.26 1.19
C THR A 141 8.67 -17.54 -0.28
N GLY A 142 9.60 -16.78 -0.87
CA GLY A 142 10.03 -17.05 -2.25
C GLY A 142 10.54 -18.47 -2.46
N GLU A 143 11.20 -19.05 -1.44
CA GLU A 143 11.67 -20.44 -1.46
C GLU A 143 10.50 -21.44 -1.43
N ASP A 144 9.50 -21.20 -0.58
CA ASP A 144 8.33 -22.08 -0.46
C ASP A 144 7.42 -22.01 -1.68
N TYR A 145 7.37 -20.87 -2.39
CA TYR A 145 6.54 -20.68 -3.58
C TYR A 145 6.80 -21.74 -4.66
N GLU A 146 8.07 -22.17 -4.82
CA GLU A 146 8.41 -23.22 -5.78
C GLU A 146 7.89 -24.62 -5.39
N SER A 147 7.57 -24.83 -4.12
CA SER A 147 7.04 -26.11 -3.64
C SER A 147 5.51 -26.19 -3.66
N LEU A 148 4.83 -25.04 -3.84
CA LEU A 148 3.38 -24.97 -3.88
C LEU A 148 2.79 -25.75 -5.05
N SER A 149 1.60 -26.33 -4.81
CA SER A 149 0.78 -26.93 -5.86
C SER A 149 0.33 -25.90 -6.89
N ALA A 150 -0.14 -26.36 -8.06
CA ALA A 150 -0.64 -25.48 -9.10
C ALA A 150 -1.81 -24.60 -8.62
N ASP A 151 -2.71 -25.15 -7.81
CA ASP A 151 -3.88 -24.44 -7.28
C ASP A 151 -3.48 -23.36 -6.26
N GLU A 152 -2.50 -23.64 -5.41
CA GLU A 152 -1.97 -22.66 -4.45
C GLU A 152 -1.22 -21.53 -5.17
N ARG A 153 -0.43 -21.85 -6.21
CA ARG A 153 0.24 -20.83 -7.04
C ARG A 153 -0.75 -19.99 -7.84
N ALA A 154 -1.87 -20.57 -8.28
CA ALA A 154 -2.91 -19.85 -9.03
C ALA A 154 -3.50 -18.68 -8.23
N ARG A 155 -3.39 -18.70 -6.90
CA ARG A 155 -3.76 -17.57 -6.03
C ARG A 155 -2.90 -16.32 -6.26
N PHE A 156 -1.66 -16.48 -6.72
CA PHE A 156 -0.72 -15.39 -6.96
C PHE A 156 -0.50 -15.12 -8.45
N ALA A 157 -1.23 -15.79 -9.34
CA ALA A 157 -0.98 -15.73 -10.78
C ALA A 157 -1.04 -14.31 -11.36
N ASN A 158 -1.86 -13.43 -10.76
CA ASN A 158 -2.00 -12.04 -11.19
C ASN A 158 -1.02 -11.07 -10.50
N ASN A 159 -0.32 -11.53 -9.45
CA ASN A 159 0.63 -10.70 -8.70
C ASN A 159 1.81 -10.23 -9.59
N ALA A 160 2.23 -8.98 -9.42
CA ALA A 160 3.26 -8.38 -10.27
C ALA A 160 4.58 -9.17 -10.27
N HIS A 161 5.02 -9.66 -9.11
CA HIS A 161 6.26 -10.45 -9.00
C HIS A 161 6.18 -11.82 -9.69
N VAL A 162 4.98 -12.41 -9.78
CA VAL A 162 4.75 -13.67 -10.51
C VAL A 162 4.68 -13.44 -12.02
N LYS A 163 4.32 -12.23 -12.45
CA LYS A 163 4.29 -11.82 -13.87
C LYS A 163 5.67 -11.47 -14.43
N ARG A 164 6.67 -11.21 -13.59
CA ARG A 164 8.06 -10.96 -14.01
C ARG A 164 8.65 -12.15 -14.77
N GLU A 165 9.52 -11.88 -15.73
CA GLU A 165 10.24 -12.91 -16.51
C GLU A 165 11.06 -13.82 -15.59
N THR A 166 11.68 -13.23 -14.58
CA THR A 166 12.35 -13.93 -13.48
C THR A 166 11.60 -13.65 -12.19
N PHE A 167 11.12 -14.71 -11.53
CA PHE A 167 10.50 -14.60 -10.21
C PHE A 167 11.51 -14.10 -9.17
N ASP A 168 11.14 -13.10 -8.39
CA ASP A 168 12.05 -12.43 -7.45
C ASP A 168 11.43 -12.08 -6.09
N ALA A 169 10.14 -12.36 -5.89
CA ALA A 169 9.51 -12.14 -4.60
C ALA A 169 10.19 -12.99 -3.53
N ARG A 170 10.64 -12.32 -2.46
CA ARG A 170 11.11 -12.98 -1.24
C ARG A 170 9.96 -13.37 -0.33
N VAL A 171 8.83 -12.67 -0.44
CA VAL A 171 7.59 -12.99 0.22
C VAL A 171 6.43 -12.70 -0.71
N LEU A 172 5.40 -13.52 -0.63
CA LEU A 172 4.07 -13.30 -1.18
C LEU A 172 3.05 -13.40 -0.06
N VAL A 173 2.08 -12.51 -0.06
CA VAL A 173 0.97 -12.47 0.89
C VAL A 173 -0.32 -12.48 0.10
N ALA A 174 -1.26 -13.31 0.51
CA ALA A 174 -2.62 -13.22 0.02
C ALA A 174 -3.60 -12.98 1.15
N GLY A 175 -4.54 -12.07 0.89
CA GLY A 175 -5.54 -11.63 1.84
C GLY A 175 -6.78 -12.51 1.91
N THR A 176 -7.56 -12.34 2.97
CA THR A 176 -8.95 -12.83 3.10
C THR A 176 -9.93 -11.90 2.36
N ASP A 177 -11.23 -12.20 2.45
CA ASP A 177 -12.33 -11.35 1.97
C ASP A 177 -12.49 -10.02 2.74
N ARG A 178 -11.79 -9.85 3.86
CA ARG A 178 -11.73 -8.56 4.59
C ARG A 178 -10.68 -7.61 4.04
N SER A 179 -9.92 -8.05 3.03
CA SER A 179 -8.87 -7.26 2.39
C SER A 179 -9.44 -6.29 1.36
N GLY A 180 -8.69 -5.24 1.02
CA GLY A 180 -9.03 -4.37 -0.09
C GLY A 180 -8.41 -2.98 -0.03
N LEU A 181 -8.66 -2.24 -1.12
CA LEU A 181 -8.42 -0.81 -1.21
C LEU A 181 -9.53 -0.07 -0.44
N PHE A 182 -9.17 0.93 0.35
CA PHE A 182 -10.14 1.74 1.10
C PHE A 182 -10.82 2.76 0.18
N ASP A 183 -12.07 3.11 0.50
CA ASP A 183 -12.78 4.21 -0.18
C ASP A 183 -12.22 5.58 0.20
N ARG A 184 -11.66 5.69 1.42
CA ARG A 184 -11.11 6.93 1.96
C ARG A 184 -9.86 6.67 2.78
N VAL A 185 -8.91 7.62 2.69
CA VAL A 185 -7.63 7.57 3.39
C VAL A 185 -7.76 7.55 4.92
N VAL A 186 -6.79 6.95 5.62
CA VAL A 186 -6.59 7.15 7.07
C VAL A 186 -5.30 7.96 7.27
N PRO A 187 -5.32 9.07 8.00
CA PRO A 187 -4.15 9.92 8.20
C PRO A 187 -3.06 9.18 8.98
N LEU A 188 -1.83 9.18 8.46
CA LEU A 188 -0.63 8.84 9.24
C LEU A 188 0.25 10.07 9.47
N SER A 189 0.17 11.07 8.59
CA SER A 189 0.75 12.40 8.85
C SER A 189 -0.20 13.29 9.64
N SER A 190 0.35 14.32 10.27
CA SER A 190 -0.45 15.39 10.88
C SER A 190 -1.12 16.25 9.78
N PRO A 191 -2.21 16.96 10.12
CA PRO A 191 -2.86 17.88 9.19
C PRO A 191 -2.04 19.15 8.90
N GLU A 192 -1.00 19.45 9.68
CA GLU A 192 -0.13 20.61 9.46
C GLU A 192 0.88 20.38 8.33
N ALA A 193 1.49 19.20 8.26
CA ALA A 193 2.50 18.88 7.24
C ALA A 193 2.64 17.37 7.01
N GLY A 194 2.72 16.96 5.74
CA GLY A 194 2.90 15.54 5.38
C GLY A 194 4.18 14.87 5.88
N ALA A 195 5.19 15.67 6.24
CA ALA A 195 6.43 15.17 6.83
C ALA A 195 6.30 14.90 8.34
N ASP A 196 5.32 15.48 9.00
CA ASP A 196 5.11 15.34 10.43
C ASP A 196 4.18 14.14 10.66
N ALA A 197 4.64 13.19 11.47
CA ALA A 197 3.89 11.99 11.79
C ALA A 197 2.84 12.30 12.87
N ASN A 198 1.67 11.69 12.76
CA ASN A 198 0.64 11.74 13.80
C ASN A 198 0.80 10.60 14.82
N ARG A 199 -0.07 10.52 15.81
CA ARG A 199 0.05 9.56 16.92
C ARG A 199 -0.25 8.12 16.55
N LEU A 200 -0.95 7.85 15.44
CA LEU A 200 -1.03 6.48 14.92
C LEU A 200 0.36 5.96 14.55
N VAL A 201 1.27 6.85 14.11
CA VAL A 201 2.66 6.47 13.86
C VAL A 201 3.47 6.52 15.15
N THR A 202 3.45 7.63 15.88
CA THR A 202 4.40 7.85 16.98
C THR A 202 4.09 7.07 18.25
N ASP A 203 2.81 6.81 18.54
CA ASP A 203 2.38 6.10 19.76
C ASP A 203 2.11 4.63 19.50
N LEU A 204 1.52 4.28 18.34
CA LEU A 204 1.07 2.91 18.07
C LEU A 204 2.08 2.06 17.26
N SER A 205 3.06 2.69 16.60
CA SER A 205 4.04 1.96 15.80
C SER A 205 5.43 1.94 16.44
N ASN A 206 6.32 1.13 15.89
CA ASN A 206 7.73 1.13 16.28
C ASN A 206 8.54 2.36 15.82
N ASP A 207 7.93 3.36 15.18
CA ASP A 207 8.61 4.54 14.63
C ASP A 207 8.32 5.81 15.43
N SER A 208 9.36 6.63 15.65
CA SER A 208 9.26 7.89 16.38
C SER A 208 8.67 9.06 15.57
N GLY A 209 8.35 8.87 14.29
CA GLY A 209 7.93 9.93 13.37
C GLY A 209 9.07 10.85 12.91
N LYS A 210 10.30 10.64 13.39
CA LYS A 210 11.45 11.49 13.04
C LYS A 210 12.11 11.09 11.73
N GLY A 211 12.40 12.12 10.92
CA GLY A 211 13.02 11.96 9.61
C GLY A 211 12.05 11.39 8.60
N PRO A 212 12.51 10.67 7.55
CA PRO A 212 11.64 10.18 6.49
C PRO A 212 10.87 8.91 6.91
N TRP A 213 10.07 9.00 7.98
CA TRP A 213 9.29 7.89 8.53
C TRP A 213 8.33 7.30 7.49
N TRP A 214 7.80 8.14 6.59
CA TRP A 214 6.92 7.76 5.47
C TRP A 214 7.62 6.87 4.43
N ARG A 215 8.88 6.48 4.63
CA ARG A 215 9.61 5.50 3.80
C ARG A 215 9.94 4.19 4.53
N ARG A 216 9.49 4.01 5.77
CA ARG A 216 9.90 2.90 6.64
C ARG A 216 8.78 1.88 6.84
N VAL A 217 9.16 0.70 7.30
CA VAL A 217 8.19 -0.31 7.73
C VAL A 217 7.68 0.09 9.12
N LEU A 218 6.38 0.27 9.25
CA LEU A 218 5.71 0.48 10.54
C LEU A 218 5.23 -0.87 11.07
N ARG A 219 5.47 -1.15 12.34
CA ARG A 219 5.04 -2.39 13.01
C ARG A 219 4.24 -2.02 14.24
N PHE A 220 3.09 -2.66 14.37
CA PHE A 220 2.13 -2.48 15.44
C PHE A 220 2.06 -3.79 16.21
N ASP A 221 2.22 -3.73 17.53
CA ASP A 221 1.98 -4.90 18.38
C ASP A 221 0.47 -5.20 18.48
N ALA A 222 0.10 -6.17 19.31
CA ALA A 222 -1.28 -6.62 19.41
C ALA A 222 -2.25 -5.53 19.89
N ASP A 223 -1.86 -4.75 20.90
CA ASP A 223 -2.71 -3.72 21.48
C ASP A 223 -2.84 -2.54 20.51
N ALA A 224 -1.71 -2.11 19.93
CA ALA A 224 -1.68 -1.09 18.89
C ALA A 224 -2.49 -1.48 17.64
N THR A 225 -2.46 -2.76 17.26
CA THR A 225 -3.23 -3.25 16.11
C THR A 225 -4.72 -3.22 16.39
N ALA A 226 -5.14 -3.63 17.60
CA ALA A 226 -6.54 -3.55 18.00
C ALA A 226 -7.05 -2.09 17.99
N GLU A 227 -6.23 -1.15 18.46
CA GLU A 227 -6.54 0.28 18.43
C GLU A 227 -6.61 0.82 16.99
N LEU A 228 -5.65 0.49 16.13
CA LEU A 228 -5.66 0.88 14.72
C LEU A 228 -6.90 0.34 13.98
N LEU A 229 -7.30 -0.90 14.23
CA LEU A 229 -8.52 -1.48 13.67
C LEU A 229 -9.79 -0.76 14.17
N ALA A 230 -9.84 -0.35 15.44
CA ALA A 230 -10.94 0.46 15.96
C ALA A 230 -10.99 1.86 15.32
N VAL A 231 -9.84 2.45 15.00
CA VAL A 231 -9.75 3.73 14.27
C VAL A 231 -10.21 3.56 12.81
N LEU A 232 -9.86 2.45 12.17
CA LEU A 232 -10.32 2.13 10.82
C LEU A 232 -11.85 2.04 10.74
N ASP A 233 -12.48 1.37 11.72
CA ASP A 233 -13.93 1.20 11.80
C ASP A 233 -14.65 2.51 12.16
N SER A 234 -14.20 3.19 13.21
CA SER A 234 -14.86 4.41 13.71
C SER A 234 -14.58 5.66 12.87
N ARG A 235 -13.46 5.67 12.14
CA ARG A 235 -12.93 6.83 11.40
C ARG A 235 -12.73 8.07 12.28
N ALA A 236 -12.59 7.88 13.60
CA ALA A 236 -12.43 8.95 14.57
C ALA A 236 -10.95 9.27 14.80
N PHE A 237 -10.39 10.18 14.00
CA PHE A 237 -8.95 10.46 14.01
C PHE A 237 -8.51 11.50 15.02
N GLY A 238 -9.42 12.35 15.50
CA GLY A 238 -9.12 13.49 16.37
C GLY A 238 -8.14 13.22 17.52
N PRO A 239 -8.24 12.10 18.27
CA PRO A 239 -7.30 11.76 19.34
C PRO A 239 -5.85 11.52 18.91
N TYR A 240 -5.58 11.42 17.61
CA TYR A 240 -4.28 11.05 17.06
C TYR A 240 -3.66 12.09 16.15
N LEU A 241 -4.32 13.21 15.85
CA LEU A 241 -3.85 14.15 14.83
C LEU A 241 -2.67 15.05 15.29
N ASP A 242 -2.43 15.15 16.60
CA ASP A 242 -1.45 16.04 17.23
C ASP A 242 -0.01 15.50 17.31
#